data_AF-A0A956MZT6-F1
#
_entry.id   AF-A0A956MZT6-F1
#
_cell.length_a   1.000
_cell.length_b   1.000
_cell.length_c   1.000
_cell.angle_alpha   90.00
_cell.angle_beta   90.00
_cell.angle_gamma   90.00
#
_symmetry.space_group_name_H-M   'P 1'
#
loop_
_entity.id
_entity.type
_entity.pdbx_description
1 polymer ?
#
loop_
_entity_poly.entity_id
_entity_poly.type
_entity_poly.pdbx_seq_one_letter_code
_entity_poly.pdbx_strand_id
1 'polypeptide(L)'
;MYILNLKTAEIIDHFREDFYSKVYPYLILSTACELKLLKDILDIDEITFNDCLEFDENIKLDLFDNYDFLSLNTCELSGNEAKIEEVNMYLSDNFILVICEKDNFLYDYVKSMILNNSKIQKHYNPSNLF
;
A
#
# COMPACT_ATOMS: atom_id res chain seq x y z
N MET A 1 -7.73 1.07 6.78
CA MET A 1 -6.27 1.11 6.78
C MET A 1 -5.70 -0.09 7.51
N TYR A 2 -4.65 -0.70 6.97
CA TYR A 2 -3.83 -1.71 7.65
C TYR A 2 -2.36 -1.33 7.48
N ILE A 3 -1.59 -1.38 8.56
CA ILE A 3 -0.17 -1.02 8.57
C ILE A 3 0.59 -2.20 9.15
N LEU A 4 1.68 -2.57 8.47
CA LEU A 4 2.63 -3.55 8.94
C LEU A 4 4.00 -2.88 9.08
N ASN A 5 4.55 -2.89 10.29
CA ASN A 5 5.96 -2.61 10.51
C ASN A 5 6.76 -3.86 10.13
N LEU A 6 7.50 -3.80 9.03
CA LEU A 6 8.25 -4.94 8.48
C LEU A 6 9.45 -5.32 9.37
N LYS A 7 9.90 -4.42 10.26
CA LYS A 7 10.98 -4.69 11.21
C LYS A 7 10.50 -5.37 12.49
N THR A 8 9.41 -4.89 13.09
CA THR A 8 8.89 -5.39 14.37
C THR A 8 7.82 -6.47 14.21
N ALA A 9 7.30 -6.66 12.99
CA ALA A 9 6.11 -7.46 12.70
C ALA A 9 4.83 -6.99 13.41
N GLU A 10 4.84 -5.76 13.95
CA GLU A 10 3.66 -5.14 14.52
C GLU A 10 2.65 -4.82 13.41
N ILE A 11 1.39 -5.18 13.67
CA ILE A 11 0.26 -4.92 12.79
C ILE A 11 -0.65 -3.92 13.48
N ILE A 12 -1.02 -2.87 12.76
CA ILE A 12 -1.95 -1.83 13.20
C ILE A 12 -3.11 -1.81 12.19
N ASP A 13 -4.33 -2.06 12.66
CA ASP A 13 -5.54 -2.17 11.84
C ASP A 13 -6.41 -0.88 11.84
N HIS A 14 -5.85 0.21 12.36
CA HIS A 14 -6.44 1.54 12.40
C HIS A 14 -5.33 2.59 12.40
N PHE A 15 -5.67 3.82 12.01
CA PHE A 15 -4.72 4.93 12.06
C PHE A 15 -4.41 5.33 13.50
N ARG A 16 -3.13 5.64 13.76
CA ARG A 16 -2.63 6.25 15.00
C ARG A 16 -1.59 7.29 14.61
N GLU A 17 -1.61 8.49 15.18
CA GLU A 17 -0.69 9.56 14.76
C GLU A 17 0.80 9.23 14.98
N ASP A 18 1.10 8.38 15.96
CA ASP A 18 2.46 8.03 16.38
C ASP A 18 3.01 6.73 15.77
N PHE A 19 2.30 6.15 14.78
CA PHE A 19 2.67 4.85 14.21
C PHE A 19 4.00 4.86 13.42
N TYR A 20 4.33 6.00 12.83
CA TYR A 20 5.34 6.11 11.78
C TYR A 20 6.69 6.57 12.33
N SER A 21 7.75 5.88 11.91
CA SER A 21 9.14 6.25 12.17
C SER A 21 9.97 6.05 10.92
N LYS A 22 10.68 7.07 10.45
CA LYS A 22 11.54 6.98 9.25
C LYS A 22 12.61 5.88 9.32
N VAL A 23 12.90 5.36 10.52
CA VAL A 23 13.90 4.30 10.75
C VAL A 23 13.36 2.90 10.42
N TYR A 24 12.04 2.71 10.41
CA TYR A 24 11.45 1.40 10.15
C TYR A 24 10.87 1.31 8.74
N PRO A 25 10.97 0.12 8.11
CA PRO A 25 10.27 -0.19 6.88
C PRO A 25 8.80 -0.55 7.15
N TYR A 26 7.89 -0.02 6.36
CA TYR A 26 6.45 -0.26 6.48
C TYR A 26 5.82 -0.77 5.18
N LEU A 27 4.78 -1.59 5.32
CA LEU A 27 3.78 -1.81 4.28
C LEU A 27 2.46 -1.24 4.78
N ILE A 28 1.86 -0.35 4.00
CA ILE A 28 0.64 0.35 4.35
C ILE A 28 -0.40 0.08 3.28
N LEU A 29 -1.58 -0.38 3.68
CA LEU A 29 -2.76 -0.51 2.84
C LEU A 29 -3.80 0.51 3.30
N SER A 30 -4.24 1.35 2.39
CA SER A 30 -5.19 2.43 2.66
C SER A 30 -6.17 2.57 1.51
N THR A 31 -7.32 3.21 1.76
CA THR A 31 -8.19 3.71 0.69
C THR A 31 -7.84 5.15 0.33
N ALA A 32 -8.37 5.67 -0.78
CA ALA A 32 -8.20 7.06 -1.17
C ALA A 32 -8.73 8.02 -0.08
N CYS A 33 -9.88 7.70 0.51
CA CYS A 33 -10.46 8.49 1.62
C CYS A 33 -9.56 8.58 2.87
N GLU A 34 -8.75 7.54 3.11
CA GLU A 34 -7.85 7.43 4.26
C GLU A 34 -6.49 8.12 4.00
N LEU A 35 -6.10 8.34 2.73
CA LEU A 35 -4.83 8.95 2.32
C LEU A 35 -4.58 10.32 2.95
N LYS A 36 -5.64 11.11 3.20
CA LYS A 36 -5.54 12.42 3.87
C LYS A 36 -4.91 12.36 5.27
N LEU A 37 -4.99 11.21 5.94
CA LEU A 37 -4.37 10.99 7.26
C LEU A 37 -2.86 10.74 7.15
N LEU A 38 -2.40 10.32 5.96
CA LEU A 38 -1.03 9.90 5.69
C LEU A 38 -0.22 10.97 4.97
N LYS A 39 -0.87 11.88 4.25
CA LYS A 39 -0.24 12.86 3.36
C LYS A 39 0.95 13.56 4.02
N ASP A 40 0.73 14.20 5.16
CA ASP A 40 1.76 14.98 5.84
C ASP A 40 2.79 14.10 6.57
N ILE A 41 2.38 12.91 7.03
CA ILE A 41 3.26 11.97 7.73
C ILE A 41 4.31 11.39 6.79
N LEU A 42 3.89 11.09 5.55
CA LEU A 42 4.73 10.47 4.52
C LEU A 42 5.33 11.48 3.54
N ASP A 43 5.09 12.79 3.76
CA ASP A 43 5.57 13.87 2.89
C ASP A 43 5.11 13.71 1.43
N ILE A 44 3.85 13.32 1.24
CA ILE A 44 3.24 13.13 -0.08
C ILE A 44 2.90 14.50 -0.68
N ASP A 45 3.39 14.70 -1.91
CA ASP A 45 3.18 15.90 -2.70
C ASP A 45 1.70 16.08 -3.09
N GLU A 46 1.30 17.32 -3.36
CA GLU A 46 -0.09 17.64 -3.64
C GLU A 46 -0.61 17.05 -4.96
N ILE A 47 0.27 16.90 -5.96
CA ILE A 47 -0.11 16.43 -7.30
C ILE A 47 -0.51 14.96 -7.20
N THR A 48 0.38 14.10 -6.70
CA THR A 48 0.08 12.67 -6.58
C THR A 48 -0.99 12.39 -5.53
N PHE A 49 -1.13 13.25 -4.52
CA PHE A 49 -2.25 13.17 -3.57
C PHE A 49 -3.59 13.36 -4.29
N ASN A 50 -3.69 14.38 -5.14
CA ASN A 50 -4.91 14.68 -5.89
C ASN A 50 -5.20 13.60 -6.95
N ASP A 51 -4.16 13.08 -7.59
CA ASP A 51 -4.29 11.97 -8.56
C ASP A 51 -4.95 10.74 -7.91
N CYS A 52 -4.67 10.45 -6.63
CA CYS A 52 -5.33 9.35 -5.92
C CYS A 52 -6.81 9.59 -5.57
N LEU A 53 -7.32 10.81 -5.69
CA LEU A 53 -8.71 11.15 -5.32
C LEU A 53 -9.69 10.98 -6.47
N GLU A 54 -9.22 10.97 -7.71
CA GLU A 54 -10.03 10.87 -8.91
C GLU A 54 -9.54 9.72 -9.78
N PHE A 55 -10.43 8.77 -10.08
CA PHE A 55 -10.15 7.72 -11.04
C PHE A 55 -10.00 8.32 -12.44
N ASP A 56 -8.84 8.10 -13.09
CA ASP A 56 -8.59 8.67 -14.43
C ASP A 56 -8.17 7.64 -15.49
N GLU A 57 -8.14 6.35 -15.13
CA GLU A 57 -7.76 5.20 -15.97
C GLU A 57 -6.32 5.25 -16.52
N ASN A 58 -5.52 6.28 -16.22
CA ASN A 58 -4.20 6.39 -16.79
C ASN A 58 -3.16 5.65 -15.95
N ILE A 59 -2.33 4.87 -16.64
CA ILE A 59 -1.13 4.32 -16.03
C ILE A 59 -0.09 5.44 -15.94
N LYS A 60 0.41 5.70 -14.73
CA LYS A 60 1.37 6.77 -14.45
C LYS A 60 2.59 6.23 -13.71
N LEU A 61 3.75 6.80 -14.00
CA LEU A 61 4.98 6.60 -13.24
C LEU A 61 5.67 7.95 -13.10
N ASP A 62 5.69 8.47 -11.88
CA ASP A 62 6.35 9.72 -11.53
C ASP A 62 7.45 9.45 -10.50
N LEU A 63 8.66 9.93 -10.78
CA LEU A 63 9.83 9.71 -9.93
C LEU A 63 10.09 10.96 -9.10
N PHE A 64 10.07 10.85 -7.78
CA PHE A 64 10.39 11.93 -6.86
C PHE A 64 11.63 11.58 -6.03
N ASP A 65 12.21 12.59 -5.37
CA ASP A 65 13.40 12.38 -4.54
C ASP A 65 13.14 11.46 -3.33
N ASN A 66 11.91 11.45 -2.80
CA ASN A 66 11.54 10.74 -1.56
C ASN A 66 10.75 9.45 -1.80
N TYR A 67 10.14 9.29 -2.97
CA TYR A 67 9.39 8.10 -3.37
C TYR A 67 9.15 8.10 -4.88
N ASP A 68 8.87 6.93 -5.43
CA ASP A 68 8.26 6.80 -6.75
C ASP A 68 6.75 6.64 -6.61
N PHE A 69 5.98 7.26 -7.49
CA PHE A 69 4.54 7.10 -7.58
C PHE A 69 4.18 6.27 -8.81
N LEU A 70 3.33 5.27 -8.62
CA LEU A 70 2.90 4.36 -9.67
C LEU A 70 1.38 4.18 -9.61
N SER A 71 0.70 4.54 -10.69
CA SER A 71 -0.73 4.27 -10.89
C SER A 71 -0.89 3.14 -11.91
N LEU A 72 -1.67 2.11 -11.56
CA LEU A 72 -1.93 0.95 -12.40
C LEU A 72 -3.41 0.60 -12.39
N ASN A 73 -3.91 0.15 -13.54
CA ASN A 73 -5.22 -0.46 -13.60
C ASN A 73 -5.14 -1.96 -13.33
N THR A 74 -6.07 -2.43 -12.52
CA THR A 74 -6.40 -3.83 -12.34
C THR A 74 -7.63 -4.17 -13.17
N CYS A 75 -7.72 -5.43 -13.59
CA CYS A 75 -8.88 -5.94 -14.32
C CYS A 75 -9.32 -7.26 -13.68
N GLU A 76 -10.56 -7.29 -13.21
CA GLU A 76 -11.20 -8.47 -12.66
C GLU A 76 -12.38 -8.89 -13.54
N LEU A 77 -12.44 -10.18 -13.88
CA LEU A 77 -13.53 -10.75 -14.66
C LEU A 77 -14.52 -11.44 -13.72
N SER A 78 -15.76 -10.94 -13.66
CA SER A 78 -16.84 -11.54 -12.89
C SER A 78 -17.98 -11.92 -13.83
N GLY A 79 -18.04 -13.19 -14.21
CA GLY A 79 -18.98 -13.69 -15.23
C GLY A 79 -18.70 -13.08 -16.60
N ASN A 80 -19.61 -12.23 -17.09
CA ASN A 80 -19.50 -11.55 -18.39
C ASN A 80 -19.13 -10.06 -18.25
N GLU A 81 -18.86 -9.57 -17.04
CA GLU A 81 -18.48 -8.19 -16.77
C GLU A 81 -16.99 -8.09 -16.46
N ALA A 82 -16.35 -7.04 -16.97
CA ALA A 82 -14.99 -6.66 -16.62
C ALA A 82 -15.06 -5.44 -15.70
N LYS A 83 -14.50 -5.58 -14.50
CA LYS A 83 -14.32 -4.49 -13.55
C LYS A 83 -12.89 -3.97 -13.69
N ILE A 84 -12.73 -2.71 -14.07
CA ILE A 84 -11.44 -2.03 -14.12
C ILE A 84 -11.37 -1.07 -12.94
N GLU A 85 -10.30 -1.16 -12.17
CA GLU A 85 -10.09 -0.32 -11.00
C GLU A 85 -8.64 0.09 -10.91
N GLU A 86 -8.42 1.33 -10.49
CA GLU A 86 -7.09 1.90 -10.32
C GLU A 86 -6.52 1.55 -8.95
N VAL A 87 -5.23 1.27 -8.94
CA VAL A 87 -4.43 1.05 -7.74
C VAL A 87 -3.21 1.95 -7.82
N ASN A 88 -3.09 2.80 -6.81
CA ASN A 88 -1.99 3.74 -6.70
C ASN A 88 -1.00 3.26 -5.65
N MET A 89 0.29 3.41 -5.93
CA MET A 89 1.37 2.97 -5.06
C MET A 89 2.41 4.07 -4.90
N TYR A 90 2.79 4.32 -3.65
CA TYR A 90 3.94 5.13 -3.31
C TYR A 90 5.04 4.20 -2.81
N LEU A 91 6.20 4.28 -3.44
CA LEU A 91 7.34 3.39 -3.23
C LEU A 91 8.52 4.22 -2.73
N SER A 92 8.81 4.14 -1.43
CA SER A 92 9.93 4.84 -0.79
C SER A 92 10.94 3.83 -0.22
N ASP A 93 12.10 4.31 0.21
CA ASP A 93 13.12 3.52 0.88
C ASP A 93 12.59 2.79 2.13
N ASN A 94 11.63 3.40 2.84
CA ASN A 94 11.13 2.89 4.11
C ASN A 94 9.62 2.67 4.16
N PHE A 95 8.89 2.85 3.06
CA PHE A 95 7.50 2.42 3.00
C PHE A 95 7.06 2.04 1.59
N ILE A 96 6.14 1.07 1.54
CA ILE A 96 5.26 0.83 0.41
C ILE A 96 3.87 1.18 0.87
N LEU A 97 3.25 2.19 0.25
CA LEU A 97 1.85 2.55 0.49
C LEU A 97 1.03 2.14 -0.74
N VAL A 98 0.07 1.24 -0.53
CA VAL A 98 -0.89 0.80 -1.53
C VAL A 98 -2.23 1.46 -1.25
N ILE A 99 -2.73 2.21 -2.23
CA ILE A 99 -4.04 2.84 -2.23
C ILE A 99 -4.96 2.08 -3.16
N CYS A 100 -6.03 1.52 -2.59
CA CYS A 100 -6.95 0.65 -3.31
C CYS A 100 -8.32 0.65 -2.61
N GLU A 101 -9.40 0.57 -3.38
CA GLU A 101 -10.75 0.49 -2.81
C GLU A 101 -11.03 -0.88 -2.19
N LYS A 102 -11.89 -0.90 -1.16
CA LYS A 102 -12.09 -2.10 -0.31
C LYS A 102 -12.69 -3.30 -1.05
N ASP A 103 -13.39 -3.04 -2.15
CA ASP A 103 -14.04 -4.03 -2.99
C ASP A 103 -13.16 -4.49 -4.17
N ASN A 104 -11.94 -3.99 -4.28
CA ASN A 104 -10.93 -4.48 -5.22
C ASN A 104 -10.21 -5.71 -4.66
N PHE A 105 -9.95 -6.72 -5.50
CA PHE A 105 -9.30 -7.95 -5.08
C PHE A 105 -7.88 -7.76 -4.49
N LEU A 106 -7.13 -6.74 -4.95
CA LEU A 106 -5.80 -6.44 -4.39
C LEU A 106 -5.89 -5.94 -2.96
N TYR A 107 -6.97 -5.26 -2.57
CA TYR A 107 -7.16 -4.82 -1.19
C TYR A 107 -7.15 -6.02 -0.25
N ASP A 108 -7.94 -7.06 -0.53
CA ASP A 108 -7.98 -8.28 0.28
C ASP A 108 -6.68 -9.08 0.21
N TYR A 109 -5.99 -9.07 -0.93
CA TYR A 109 -4.69 -9.72 -1.08
C TYR A 109 -3.63 -9.07 -0.18
N VAL A 110 -3.45 -7.75 -0.28
CA VAL A 110 -2.47 -7.00 0.52
C VAL A 110 -2.84 -7.05 2.00
N LYS A 111 -4.12 -6.91 2.33
CA LYS A 111 -4.62 -7.07 3.71
C LYS A 111 -4.27 -8.44 4.26
N SER A 112 -4.51 -9.50 3.49
CA SER A 112 -4.17 -10.87 3.88
C SER A 112 -2.66 -11.04 4.07
N MET A 113 -1.84 -10.41 3.23
CA MET A 113 -0.38 -10.43 3.36
C MET A 113 0.07 -9.76 4.67
N ILE A 114 -0.51 -8.60 5.01
CA ILE A 114 -0.25 -7.90 6.28
C ILE A 114 -0.65 -8.78 7.47
N LEU A 115 -1.89 -9.29 7.48
CA LEU A 115 -2.44 -10.06 8.60
C LEU A 115 -1.78 -11.43 8.78
N ASN A 116 -1.31 -12.05 7.70
CA ASN A 116 -0.66 -13.37 7.73
C ASN A 116 0.88 -13.30 7.79
N ASN A 117 1.49 -12.13 8.03
CA ASN A 117 2.94 -11.98 8.05
C ASN A 117 3.66 -12.96 9.01
N SER A 118 2.99 -13.42 10.08
CA SER A 118 3.50 -14.48 10.97
C SER A 118 3.79 -15.82 10.28
N LYS A 119 3.18 -16.10 9.10
CA LYS A 119 3.46 -17.29 8.27
C LYS A 119 4.58 -17.06 7.25
N ILE A 120 4.77 -15.83 6.77
CA ILE A 120 5.79 -15.48 5.78
C ILE A 120 7.20 -15.62 6.39
N GLN A 121 7.37 -15.22 7.65
CA GLN A 121 8.65 -15.38 8.37
C GLN A 121 9.05 -16.83 8.63
N LYS A 122 8.12 -17.79 8.65
CA LYS A 122 8.46 -19.22 8.81
C LYS A 122 9.06 -19.84 7.55
N HIS A 123 8.78 -19.30 6.37
CA HIS A 123 9.32 -19.80 5.11
C HIS A 123 10.69 -19.20 4.74
N TYR A 124 11.05 -18.05 5.31
CA TYR A 124 12.34 -17.40 5.13
C TYR A 124 13.26 -17.55 6.35
N ASN A 125 13.36 -18.77 6.90
CA ASN A 125 14.40 -19.09 7.87
C ASN A 125 15.64 -19.57 7.08
N PRO A 126 16.74 -18.79 7.01
CA PRO A 126 17.95 -19.19 6.27
C PRO A 126 18.64 -20.43 6.88
N SER A 127 18.23 -20.85 8.07
CA SER A 127 18.59 -22.13 8.69
C SER A 127 17.98 -23.36 8.02
N ASN A 128 17.06 -23.21 7.06
CA ASN A 128 16.57 -24.31 6.22
C ASN A 128 17.39 -24.51 4.94
N LEU A 129 18.49 -23.76 4.76
CA LEU A 129 19.41 -23.87 3.62
C LEU A 129 20.79 -24.44 4.00
N PHE A 130 20.95 -24.95 5.22
CA PHE A 130 22.15 -25.67 5.68
C PHE A 130 21.78 -26.93 6.46
#